data_AF-A0A3D8I261-F1
#
_entry.id   AF-A0A3D8I261-F1
#
_cell.length_a   1.000
_cell.length_b   1.000
_cell.length_c   1.000
_cell.angle_alpha   90.00
_cell.angle_beta   90.00
_cell.angle_gamma   90.00
#
_symmetry.space_group_name_H-M   'P 1'
#
loop_
_entity.id
_entity.type
_entity.pdbx_description
1 polymer ?
#
loop_
_entity_poly.entity_id
_entity_poly.type
_entity_poly.pdbx_seq_one_letter_code
_entity_poly.pdbx_strand_id
1 'polypeptide(L)'
;MKKIVWLICTFIGILFARGELIQIMQDMEYAINLMQKGFLYDKKTWVDEGIKEFKALSRQLQHIDPRVYLEGPQRRDANVVSGIAMRNRENIEVLERFLNQDQKVKSIDAFGQILTGCMSCHLLSRGW
;
A
#
# COMPACT_ATOMS: atom_id res chain seq x y z
N MET A 1 -30.64 -9.88 -24.91
CA MET A 1 -29.78 -10.85 -24.20
C MET A 1 -28.30 -10.44 -24.19
N LYS A 2 -27.63 -10.19 -25.33
CA LYS A 2 -26.20 -9.76 -25.36
C LYS A 2 -25.88 -8.53 -24.48
N LYS A 3 -26.77 -7.53 -24.42
CA LYS A 3 -26.61 -6.33 -23.59
C LYS A 3 -26.71 -6.58 -22.07
N ILE A 4 -27.52 -7.56 -21.66
CA ILE A 4 -27.69 -7.93 -20.24
C ILE A 4 -26.47 -8.71 -19.74
N VAL A 5 -25.93 -9.61 -20.58
CA VAL A 5 -24.70 -10.35 -20.26
C VAL A 5 -23.50 -9.42 -20.09
N TRP A 6 -23.38 -8.37 -20.92
CA TRP A 6 -22.29 -7.40 -20.82
C TRP A 6 -22.33 -6.54 -19.53
N LEU A 7 -23.54 -6.22 -19.06
CA LEU A 7 -23.75 -5.48 -17.80
C LEU A 7 -23.44 -6.35 -16.56
N ILE A 8 -23.76 -7.64 -16.60
CA ILE A 8 -23.46 -8.56 -15.50
C ILE A 8 -21.94 -8.78 -15.37
N CYS A 9 -21.21 -8.96 -16.49
CA CYS A 9 -19.76 -9.16 -16.46
C CYS A 9 -18.99 -7.95 -15.91
N THR A 10 -19.44 -6.73 -16.22
CA THR A 10 -18.80 -5.49 -15.71
C THR A 10 -19.06 -5.29 -14.22
N PHE A 11 -20.24 -5.66 -13.72
CA PHE A 11 -20.55 -5.55 -12.30
C PHE A 11 -19.75 -6.55 -11.44
N ILE A 12 -19.56 -7.79 -11.92
CA ILE A 12 -18.75 -8.81 -11.22
C ILE A 12 -17.27 -8.38 -11.15
N GLY A 13 -16.73 -7.79 -12.21
CA GLY A 13 -15.33 -7.33 -12.23
C GLY A 13 -15.02 -6.25 -11.19
N ILE A 14 -15.95 -5.32 -10.94
CA ILE A 14 -15.79 -4.25 -9.94
C ILE A 14 -15.80 -4.82 -8.51
N LEU A 15 -16.69 -5.78 -8.23
CA LEU A 15 -16.78 -6.40 -6.90
C LEU A 15 -15.52 -7.19 -6.56
N PHE A 16 -14.96 -7.93 -7.53
CA PHE A 16 -13.72 -8.68 -7.34
C PHE A 16 -12.53 -7.75 -7.02
N ALA A 17 -12.36 -6.67 -7.80
CA ALA A 17 -11.29 -5.70 -7.59
C ALA A 17 -11.38 -5.00 -6.22
N ARG A 18 -12.60 -4.75 -5.73
CA ARG A 18 -12.80 -4.17 -4.39
C ARG A 18 -12.45 -5.16 -3.27
N GLY A 19 -12.77 -6.44 -3.44
CA GLY A 19 -12.38 -7.50 -2.50
C GLY A 19 -10.87 -7.68 -2.44
N GLU A 20 -10.21 -7.72 -3.60
CA GLU A 20 -8.75 -7.78 -3.71
C GLU A 20 -8.07 -6.59 -3.02
N LEU A 21 -8.56 -5.37 -3.24
CA LEU A 21 -8.03 -4.17 -2.58
C LEU A 21 -8.13 -4.26 -1.05
N ILE A 22 -9.28 -4.70 -0.52
CA ILE A 22 -9.47 -4.81 0.94
C ILE A 22 -8.45 -5.78 1.54
N GLN A 23 -8.25 -6.93 0.89
CA GLN A 23 -7.27 -7.92 1.33
C GLN A 23 -5.84 -7.34 1.31
N ILE A 24 -5.44 -6.70 0.21
CA ILE A 24 -4.14 -6.04 0.09
C ILE A 24 -3.93 -5.03 1.23
N MET A 25 -4.94 -4.23 1.56
CA MET A 25 -4.84 -3.22 2.61
C MET A 25 -4.69 -3.84 4.01
N GLN A 26 -5.40 -4.93 4.30
CA GLN A 26 -5.27 -5.66 5.57
C GLN A 26 -3.89 -6.30 5.71
N ASP A 27 -3.37 -6.89 4.64
CA ASP A 27 -2.04 -7.49 4.64
C ASP A 27 -0.94 -6.42 4.74
N MET A 28 -1.16 -5.24 4.13
CA MET A 28 -0.26 -4.10 4.30
C MET A 28 -0.23 -3.60 5.74
N GLU A 29 -1.40 -3.52 6.40
CA GLU A 29 -1.50 -3.19 7.83
C GLU A 29 -0.71 -4.19 8.68
N TYR A 30 -0.84 -5.49 8.40
CA TYR A 30 -0.07 -6.53 9.06
C TYR A 30 1.45 -6.33 8.90
N ALA A 31 1.92 -6.07 7.67
CA ALA A 31 3.34 -5.83 7.38
C ALA A 31 3.87 -4.57 8.10
N ILE A 32 3.09 -3.49 8.14
CA ILE A 32 3.43 -2.27 8.89
C ILE A 32 3.52 -2.55 10.39
N ASN A 33 2.56 -3.30 10.95
CA ASN A 33 2.57 -3.69 12.36
C ASN A 33 3.78 -4.56 12.72
N LEU A 34 4.17 -5.50 11.85
CA LEU A 34 5.38 -6.31 11.98
C LEU A 34 6.63 -5.42 12.06
N MET A 35 6.81 -4.49 11.11
CA MET A 35 7.95 -3.57 11.11
C MET A 35 7.97 -2.69 12.36
N GLN A 36 6.83 -2.10 12.72
CA GLN A 36 6.72 -1.25 13.91
C GLN A 36 7.11 -2.00 15.19
N LYS A 37 6.56 -3.21 15.40
CA LYS A 37 6.94 -4.07 16.53
C LYS A 37 8.41 -4.46 16.45
N GLY A 38 8.91 -4.77 15.26
CA GLY A 38 10.31 -5.10 15.02
C GLY A 38 11.27 -3.99 15.46
N PHE A 39 10.97 -2.73 15.13
CA PHE A 39 11.74 -1.59 15.59
C PHE A 39 11.64 -1.38 17.11
N LEU A 40 10.43 -1.48 17.68
CA LEU A 40 10.21 -1.24 19.12
C LEU A 40 10.86 -2.29 20.02
N TYR A 41 10.91 -3.55 19.59
CA TYR A 41 11.43 -4.67 20.38
C TYR A 41 12.82 -5.15 19.92
N ASP A 42 13.48 -4.39 19.04
CA ASP A 42 14.78 -4.73 18.43
C ASP A 42 14.80 -6.14 17.82
N LYS A 43 13.73 -6.49 17.10
CA LYS A 43 13.57 -7.78 16.40
C LYS A 43 13.74 -7.59 14.89
N LYS A 44 14.99 -7.62 14.42
CA LYS A 44 15.32 -7.47 12.98
C LYS A 44 14.54 -8.44 12.09
N THR A 45 14.35 -9.68 12.52
CA THR A 45 13.58 -10.69 11.76
C THR A 45 12.15 -10.27 11.47
N TRP A 46 11.48 -9.57 12.40
CA TRP A 46 10.13 -9.03 12.18
C TRP A 46 10.13 -7.85 11.22
N VAL A 47 11.18 -7.03 11.26
CA VAL A 47 11.36 -5.94 10.29
C VAL A 47 11.59 -6.52 8.89
N ASP A 48 12.47 -7.51 8.76
CA ASP A 48 12.79 -8.17 7.49
C ASP A 48 11.55 -8.86 6.89
N GLU A 49 10.75 -9.55 7.71
CA GLU A 49 9.48 -10.15 7.29
C GLU A 49 8.49 -9.09 6.81
N GLY A 50 8.30 -8.01 7.59
CA GLY A 50 7.42 -6.92 7.21
C GLY A 50 7.87 -6.20 5.93
N ILE A 51 9.18 -6.00 5.72
CA ILE A 51 9.73 -5.46 4.46
C ILE A 51 9.36 -6.34 3.27
N LYS A 52 9.59 -7.65 3.41
CA LYS A 52 9.33 -8.63 2.35
C LYS A 52 7.85 -8.62 1.94
N GLU A 53 6.95 -8.70 2.91
CA GLU A 53 5.50 -8.68 2.67
C GLU A 53 5.06 -7.35 2.05
N PHE A 54 5.50 -6.21 2.61
CA PHE A 54 5.15 -4.89 2.09
C PHE A 54 5.64 -4.67 0.64
N LYS A 55 6.84 -5.17 0.28
CA LYS A 55 7.35 -5.14 -1.10
C LYS A 55 6.49 -5.95 -2.07
N ALA A 56 5.97 -7.10 -1.65
CA ALA A 56 5.06 -7.90 -2.46
C ALA A 56 3.71 -7.19 -2.65
N LEU A 57 3.11 -6.72 -1.56
CA LEU A 57 1.81 -6.07 -1.55
C LEU A 57 1.82 -4.73 -2.29
N SER A 58 2.89 -3.94 -2.18
CA SER A 58 3.03 -2.67 -2.91
C SER A 58 3.03 -2.87 -4.43
N ARG A 59 3.61 -3.97 -4.92
CA ARG A 59 3.51 -4.35 -6.34
C ARG A 59 2.07 -4.74 -6.73
N GLN A 60 1.39 -5.51 -5.89
CA GLN A 60 -0.02 -5.87 -6.14
C GLN A 60 -0.91 -4.62 -6.19
N LEU A 61 -0.75 -3.70 -5.24
CA LEU A 61 -1.50 -2.44 -5.20
C LEU A 61 -1.30 -1.60 -6.47
N GLN A 62 -0.10 -1.59 -7.06
CA GLN A 62 0.17 -0.87 -8.31
C GLN A 62 -0.64 -1.38 -9.50
N HIS A 63 -1.16 -2.61 -9.44
CA HIS A 63 -2.03 -3.17 -10.48
C HIS A 63 -3.51 -2.83 -10.27
N ILE A 64 -3.89 -2.28 -9.12
CA ILE A 64 -5.25 -1.83 -8.85
C ILE A 64 -5.44 -0.43 -9.44
N ASP A 65 -6.43 -0.27 -10.34
CA ASP A 65 -6.81 1.05 -10.85
C ASP A 65 -7.28 1.95 -9.67
N PRO A 66 -6.66 3.12 -9.44
CA PRO A 66 -7.08 4.05 -8.40
C PRO A 66 -8.57 4.42 -8.43
N ARG A 67 -9.22 4.35 -9.59
CA ARG A 67 -10.65 4.64 -9.73
C ARG A 67 -11.55 3.63 -9.03
N VAL A 68 -11.01 2.48 -8.61
CA VAL A 68 -11.71 1.48 -7.78
C VAL A 68 -11.96 2.01 -6.37
N TYR A 69 -11.09 2.89 -5.85
CA TYR A 69 -11.14 3.40 -4.48
C TYR A 69 -11.16 4.92 -4.36
N LEU A 70 -11.21 5.63 -5.49
CA LEU A 70 -11.48 7.06 -5.55
C LEU A 70 -12.91 7.32 -6.03
N GLU A 71 -13.66 8.08 -5.23
CA GLU A 71 -15.07 8.36 -5.48
C GLU A 71 -15.30 9.81 -5.93
N GLY A 72 -16.24 10.00 -6.85
CA GLY A 72 -16.69 11.31 -7.29
C GLY A 72 -15.55 12.28 -7.66
N PRO A 73 -15.43 13.45 -7.02
CA PRO A 73 -14.39 14.43 -7.30
C PRO A 73 -12.95 13.92 -7.10
N GLN A 74 -12.73 12.94 -6.21
CA GLN A 74 -11.40 12.42 -5.87
C GLN A 74 -10.73 11.70 -7.05
N ARG A 75 -11.51 11.26 -8.06
CA ARG A 75 -10.96 10.57 -9.24
C ARG A 75 -9.93 11.38 -10.03
N ARG A 76 -9.95 12.72 -9.90
CA ARG A 76 -8.92 13.60 -10.49
C ARG A 76 -7.53 13.37 -9.88
N ASP A 77 -7.48 12.85 -8.66
CA ASP A 77 -6.26 12.62 -7.90
C ASP A 77 -5.68 11.22 -8.13
N ALA A 78 -6.19 10.47 -9.12
CA ALA A 78 -5.71 9.13 -9.48
C ALA A 78 -4.19 9.07 -9.70
N ASN A 79 -3.62 10.07 -10.39
CA ASN A 79 -2.17 10.14 -10.61
C ASN A 79 -1.41 10.47 -9.32
N VAL A 80 -2.03 11.22 -8.40
CA VAL A 80 -1.43 11.60 -7.11
C VAL A 80 -1.31 10.37 -6.22
N VAL A 81 -2.39 9.59 -6.07
CA VAL A 81 -2.37 8.37 -5.25
C VAL A 81 -1.46 7.29 -5.84
N SER A 82 -1.42 7.14 -7.17
CA SER A 82 -0.44 6.26 -7.82
C SER A 82 1.01 6.68 -7.54
N GLY A 83 1.28 7.99 -7.57
CA GLY A 83 2.59 8.54 -7.22
C GLY A 83 2.96 8.30 -5.75
N ILE A 84 1.99 8.40 -4.83
CA ILE A 84 2.18 8.08 -3.42
C ILE A 84 2.51 6.58 -3.25
N ALA A 85 1.76 5.68 -3.88
CA ALA A 85 2.02 4.25 -3.83
C ALA A 85 3.41 3.89 -4.37
N MET A 86 3.82 4.52 -5.48
CA MET A 86 5.16 4.35 -6.05
C MET A 86 6.27 4.84 -5.11
N ARG A 87 6.11 6.01 -4.48
CA ARG A 87 7.07 6.51 -3.49
C ARG A 87 7.17 5.60 -2.26
N ASN A 88 6.06 5.03 -1.79
CA ASN A 88 6.10 4.06 -0.70
C ASN A 88 6.88 2.80 -1.07
N ARG A 89 6.75 2.32 -2.31
CA ARG A 89 7.58 1.22 -2.83
C ARG A 89 9.06 1.59 -2.89
N GLU A 90 9.41 2.84 -3.20
CA GLU A 90 10.81 3.29 -3.17
C GLU A 90 11.33 3.43 -1.73
N ASN A 91 10.52 3.98 -0.83
CA ASN A 91 10.89 4.16 0.57
C ASN A 91 11.14 2.82 1.30
N ILE A 92 10.43 1.74 0.94
CA ILE A 92 10.71 0.42 1.52
C ILE A 92 12.07 -0.14 1.07
N GLU A 93 12.50 0.13 -0.17
CA GLU A 93 13.87 -0.22 -0.63
C GLU A 93 14.93 0.62 0.10
N VAL A 94 14.64 1.90 0.35
CA VAL A 94 15.51 2.79 1.13
C VAL A 94 15.65 2.31 2.57
N LEU A 95 14.53 1.93 3.20
CA LEU A 95 14.50 1.35 4.54
C LEU A 95 15.36 0.09 4.60
N GLU A 96 15.14 -0.87 3.70
CA GLU A 96 15.89 -2.13 3.63
C GLU A 96 17.40 -1.87 3.46
N ARG A 97 17.77 -0.94 2.58
CA ARG A 97 19.16 -0.55 2.39
C ARG A 97 19.80 0.00 3.66
N PHE A 98 19.12 0.90 4.38
CA PHE A 98 19.64 1.43 5.64
C PHE A 98 19.73 0.36 6.73
N LEU A 99 18.75 -0.54 6.79
CA LEU A 99 18.75 -1.65 7.74
C LEU A 99 19.92 -2.61 7.49
N ASN A 100 20.23 -2.93 6.22
CA ASN A 100 21.36 -3.78 5.84
C ASN A 100 22.73 -3.12 6.04
N GLN A 101 22.77 -1.81 6.27
CA GLN A 101 23.97 -1.04 6.61
C GLN A 101 24.07 -0.74 8.12
N ASP A 102 23.24 -1.39 8.95
CA ASP A 102 23.13 -1.13 10.39
C ASP A 102 22.79 0.33 10.77
N GLN A 103 22.22 1.10 9.84
CA GLN A 103 21.85 2.50 10.04
C GLN A 103 20.44 2.61 10.65
N LYS A 104 20.26 2.14 11.89
CA LYS A 104 18.94 1.98 12.56
C LYS A 104 18.09 3.27 12.59
N VAL A 105 18.68 4.43 12.88
CA VAL A 105 17.91 5.70 12.93
C VAL A 105 17.37 6.05 11.54
N LYS A 106 18.18 5.91 10.49
CA LYS A 106 17.77 6.21 9.12
C LYS A 106 16.75 5.21 8.57
N SER A 107 16.82 3.94 8.99
CA SER A 107 15.78 2.97 8.62
C SER A 107 14.44 3.30 9.29
N ILE A 108 14.43 3.78 10.53
CA ILE A 108 13.23 4.30 11.19
C ILE A 108 12.71 5.56 10.50
N ASP A 109 13.59 6.48 10.07
CA ASP A 109 13.17 7.67 9.32
C ASP A 109 12.49 7.28 7.99
N ALA A 110 13.07 6.33 7.26
CA ALA A 110 12.47 5.79 6.03
C ALA A 110 11.12 5.10 6.30
N PHE A 111 11.01 4.37 7.41
CA PHE A 111 9.73 3.80 7.87
C PHE A 111 8.68 4.89 8.12
N GLY A 112 9.06 6.01 8.75
CA GLY A 112 8.18 7.17 8.94
C GLY A 112 7.69 7.79 7.63
N GLN A 113 8.54 7.81 6.58
CA GLN A 113 8.14 8.27 5.25
C GLN A 113 7.09 7.34 4.60
N ILE A 114 7.18 6.02 4.82
CA ILE A 114 6.17 5.06 4.38
C ILE A 114 4.83 5.36 5.05
N LEU A 115 4.82 5.56 6.38
CA LEU A 115 3.61 5.89 7.13
C LEU A 115 2.97 7.20 6.66
N THR A 116 3.79 8.22 6.39
CA THR A 116 3.33 9.49 5.84
C THR A 116 2.68 9.31 4.47
N GLY A 117 3.25 8.46 3.60
CA GLY A 117 2.64 8.10 2.32
C GLY A 117 1.32 7.35 2.50
N CYS A 118 1.24 6.39 3.42
CA CYS A 118 0.00 5.69 3.73
C CYS A 118 -1.10 6.68 4.14
N MET A 119 -0.80 7.60 5.07
CA MET A 119 -1.78 8.60 5.50
C MET A 119 -2.14 9.58 4.39
N SER A 120 -1.17 10.02 3.58
CA SER A 120 -1.45 10.89 2.43
C SER A 120 -2.45 10.26 1.45
N CYS A 121 -2.31 8.96 1.18
CA CYS A 121 -3.26 8.23 0.34
C CYS A 121 -4.64 8.13 1.01
N HIS A 122 -4.69 7.87 2.33
CA HIS A 122 -5.94 7.78 3.09
C HIS A 122 -6.69 9.12 3.20
N LEU A 123 -5.98 10.25 3.35
CA LEU A 123 -6.59 11.58 3.30
C LEU A 123 -7.33 11.79 1.97
N LEU A 124 -6.71 11.41 0.85
CA LEU A 124 -7.29 11.59 -0.49
C LEU A 124 -8.44 10.60 -0.80
N SER A 125 -8.28 9.34 -0.43
CA SER A 125 -9.23 8.27 -0.79
C SER A 125 -10.36 8.06 0.22
N ARG A 126 -10.12 8.36 1.50
CA ARG A 126 -11.08 8.12 2.60
C ARG A 126 -11.55 9.40 3.27
N GLY A 127 -10.94 10.55 2.96
CA GLY A 127 -11.28 11.83 3.60
C GLY A 127 -10.99 11.85 5.10
N TRP A 128 -9.95 11.12 5.52
CA TRP A 128 -9.48 11.15 6.91
C TRP A 128 -9.01 12.54 7.32
#